data_AF-A0A3N5RJB6-F1
#
_entry.id   AF-A0A3N5RJB6-F1
#
_cell.length_a   1.000
_cell.length_b   1.000
_cell.length_c   1.000
_cell.angle_alpha   90.00
_cell.angle_beta   90.00
_cell.angle_gamma   90.00
#
_symmetry.space_group_name_H-M   'P 1'
#
loop_
_entity.id
_entity.type
_entity.pdbx_description
1 polymer ?
#
loop_
_entity_poly.entity_id
_entity_poly.type
_entity_poly.pdbx_seq_one_letter_code
_entity_poly.pdbx_strand_id
1 'polypeptide(L)'
;MKIREGFVSNSSSTSFIVIGKTGNLNKVTSNDDKIYVDHDTGYKFDWDHTITDDPKGLIAFAWMQAQYQKKPEWVEMIKEVVFETTGCELICSIDITRDGYISCIDHQSAEEDKMFKSKDILKSFIFDKDSYVEMSNDNLEE
;
A
#
# COMPACT_ATOMS: atom_id res chain seq x y z
N MET A 1 2.24 14.34 15.16
CA MET A 1 1.53 13.29 15.92
C MET A 1 1.38 12.10 14.99
N LYS A 2 2.00 10.96 15.30
CA LYS A 2 1.85 9.73 14.50
C LYS A 2 0.52 9.09 14.90
N ILE A 3 -0.34 8.80 13.92
CA ILE A 3 -1.59 8.08 14.17
C ILE A 3 -1.31 6.62 13.82
N ARG A 4 -1.26 5.75 14.84
CA ARG A 4 -1.27 4.30 14.66
C ARG A 4 -2.73 3.89 14.54
N GLU A 5 -3.19 3.50 13.35
CA GLU A 5 -4.59 3.20 13.11
C GLU A 5 -4.74 1.90 12.31
N GLY A 6 -4.31 0.77 12.85
CA GLY A 6 -4.64 -0.53 12.26
C GLY A 6 -4.22 -1.72 13.10
N PHE A 7 -5.12 -2.69 13.26
CA PHE A 7 -4.88 -4.00 13.88
C PHE A 7 -5.76 -4.99 13.14
N VAL A 8 -5.16 -5.86 12.33
CA VAL A 8 -5.83 -7.05 11.81
C VAL A 8 -4.95 -8.27 12.11
N SER A 9 -5.54 -9.25 12.80
CA SER A 9 -4.85 -10.44 13.34
C SER A 9 -5.73 -11.68 13.16
N ASN A 10 -5.14 -12.79 12.71
CA ASN A 10 -5.42 -14.06 13.40
C ASN A 10 -4.09 -14.75 13.76
N SER A 11 -4.20 -15.98 14.28
CA SER A 11 -3.24 -16.72 15.09
C SER A 11 -1.85 -16.97 14.49
N SER A 12 -1.49 -16.40 13.34
CA SER A 12 -0.15 -16.52 12.78
C SER A 12 0.28 -15.36 11.82
N SER A 13 -0.54 -14.36 11.46
CA SER A 13 -0.10 -13.19 10.64
C SER A 13 -0.73 -11.88 11.13
N THR A 14 0.05 -10.80 11.14
CA THR A 14 -0.33 -9.44 11.56
C THR A 14 0.11 -8.39 10.54
N SER A 15 -0.76 -7.42 10.26
CA SER A 15 -0.46 -6.32 9.34
C SER A 15 -0.78 -4.98 9.98
N PHE A 16 0.19 -4.07 9.98
CA PHE A 16 0.06 -2.74 10.58
C PHE A 16 0.28 -1.66 9.54
N ILE A 17 -0.68 -0.74 9.46
CA ILE A 17 -0.58 0.47 8.65
C ILE A 17 -0.29 1.65 9.58
N VAL A 18 0.81 2.36 9.31
CA VAL A 18 1.09 3.65 9.93
C VAL A 18 0.92 4.74 8.89
N ILE A 19 0.12 5.74 9.24
CA ILE A 19 -0.11 6.91 8.40
C ILE A 19 0.55 8.12 9.08
N GLY A 20 1.64 8.59 8.49
CA GLY A 20 2.30 9.83 8.87
C GLY A 20 1.39 11.04 8.68
N LYS A 21 1.58 12.06 9.52
CA LYS A 21 0.95 13.40 9.37
C LYS A 21 2.00 14.50 9.58
N THR A 22 3.21 14.26 9.10
CA THR A 22 4.30 15.23 9.19
C THR A 22 4.28 16.23 8.04
N GLY A 23 3.67 15.88 6.91
CA GLY A 23 3.68 16.71 5.70
C GLY A 23 5.01 16.67 4.96
N ASN A 24 5.97 15.85 5.41
CA ASN A 24 7.22 15.61 4.70
C ASN A 24 7.00 14.54 3.64
N LEU A 25 6.88 14.96 2.37
CA LEU A 25 6.57 14.03 1.29
C LEU A 25 7.83 13.31 0.78
N ASN A 26 7.73 12.00 0.57
CA ASN A 26 8.65 11.17 -0.19
C ASN A 26 8.51 11.51 -1.68
N LYS A 27 9.63 11.52 -2.39
CA LYS A 27 9.65 11.69 -3.84
C LYS A 27 9.45 10.34 -4.50
N VAL A 28 8.66 10.33 -5.57
CA VAL A 28 8.48 9.17 -6.44
C VAL A 28 9.24 9.40 -7.73
N THR A 29 10.05 8.43 -8.13
CA THR A 29 10.73 8.47 -9.43
C THR A 29 9.70 8.24 -10.53
N SER A 30 9.56 9.22 -11.41
CA SER A 30 8.75 9.14 -12.63
C SER A 30 9.64 8.96 -13.87
N ASN A 31 9.04 8.44 -14.94
CA ASN A 31 9.64 8.36 -16.27
C ASN A 31 8.59 8.85 -17.28
N ASP A 32 8.93 9.83 -18.12
CA ASP A 32 8.03 10.42 -19.12
C ASP A 32 6.64 10.82 -18.55
N ASP A 33 6.62 11.56 -17.44
CA ASP A 33 5.41 11.97 -16.71
C ASP A 33 4.51 10.80 -16.26
N LYS A 34 5.08 9.61 -16.15
CA LYS A 34 4.40 8.39 -15.69
C LYS A 34 5.10 7.79 -14.48
N ILE A 35 4.30 7.22 -13.58
CA ILE A 35 4.77 6.41 -12.47
C ILE A 35 4.36 4.97 -12.77
N TYR A 36 5.36 4.12 -12.91
CA TYR A 36 5.17 2.69 -13.13
C TYR A 36 5.26 1.93 -11.81
N VAL A 37 4.21 1.14 -11.55
CA VAL A 37 4.11 0.18 -10.47
C VAL A 37 3.71 -1.16 -11.11
N ASP A 38 4.69 -2.01 -11.34
CA ASP A 38 4.55 -3.24 -12.10
C ASP A 38 4.73 -4.48 -11.23
N HIS A 39 4.45 -5.62 -11.84
CA HIS A 39 4.60 -6.95 -11.28
C HIS A 39 6.03 -7.40 -11.03
N ASP A 40 6.96 -6.92 -11.87
CA ASP A 40 8.35 -7.40 -11.88
C ASP A 40 9.12 -6.98 -10.63
N THR A 41 8.58 -6.01 -9.88
CA THR A 41 9.10 -5.61 -8.57
C THR A 41 8.81 -6.62 -7.45
N GLY A 42 7.89 -7.58 -7.65
CA GLY A 42 7.69 -8.70 -6.71
C GLY A 42 7.14 -8.30 -5.35
N TYR A 43 6.22 -7.33 -5.27
CA TYR A 43 5.57 -6.93 -4.02
C TYR A 43 4.81 -8.11 -3.39
N LYS A 44 5.32 -8.60 -2.26
CA LYS A 44 4.67 -9.63 -1.44
C LYS A 44 4.28 -9.02 -0.11
N PHE A 45 2.98 -8.96 0.14
CA PHE A 45 2.42 -8.56 1.44
C PHE A 45 1.82 -9.82 2.07
N ASP A 46 2.69 -10.78 2.35
CA ASP A 46 2.36 -12.10 2.89
C ASP A 46 3.01 -12.34 4.26
N TRP A 47 3.31 -13.59 4.57
CA TRP A 47 3.69 -14.12 5.88
C TRP A 47 5.09 -13.71 6.35
N ASP A 48 5.87 -13.04 5.50
CA ASP A 48 7.22 -12.60 5.81
C ASP A 48 7.22 -11.24 6.54
N HIS A 49 8.09 -11.10 7.55
CA HIS A 49 8.31 -9.81 8.22
C HIS A 49 8.89 -8.80 7.23
N THR A 50 8.05 -7.87 6.78
CA THR A 50 8.41 -6.93 5.72
C THR A 50 7.90 -5.55 6.08
N ILE A 51 8.80 -4.56 6.09
CA ILE A 51 8.45 -3.14 6.21
C ILE A 51 8.54 -2.52 4.82
N THR A 52 7.47 -1.89 4.39
CA THR A 52 7.38 -1.12 3.15
C THR A 52 7.04 0.33 3.50
N ASP A 53 7.97 1.25 3.23
CA ASP A 53 7.85 2.68 3.53
C ASP A 53 8.08 3.56 2.28
N ASP A 54 8.36 2.94 1.14
CA ASP A 54 8.54 3.64 -0.12
C ASP A 54 7.18 3.86 -0.82
N PRO A 55 6.97 5.01 -1.49
CA PRO A 55 5.66 5.30 -2.07
C PRO A 55 5.22 4.32 -3.16
N LYS A 56 6.12 3.66 -3.90
CA LYS A 56 5.71 2.71 -4.94
C LYS A 56 5.16 1.44 -4.29
N GLY A 57 5.80 0.96 -3.24
CA GLY A 57 5.28 -0.13 -2.42
C GLY A 57 3.96 0.23 -1.74
N LEU A 58 3.81 1.45 -1.23
CA LEU A 58 2.55 1.91 -0.64
C LEU A 58 1.42 2.09 -1.68
N ILE A 59 1.74 2.53 -2.91
CA ILE A 59 0.81 2.52 -4.04
C ILE A 59 0.42 1.08 -4.41
N ALA A 60 1.38 0.16 -4.48
CA ALA A 60 1.14 -1.24 -4.77
C ALA A 60 0.19 -1.86 -3.74
N PHE A 61 0.45 -1.63 -2.44
CA PHE A 61 -0.42 -2.08 -1.35
C PHE A 61 -1.84 -1.52 -1.50
N ALA A 62 -1.99 -0.20 -1.70
CA ALA A 62 -3.30 0.42 -1.89
C ALA A 62 -4.03 -0.14 -3.12
N TRP A 63 -3.32 -0.32 -4.23
CA TRP A 63 -3.89 -0.88 -5.45
C TRP A 63 -4.39 -2.32 -5.24
N MET A 64 -3.57 -3.16 -4.61
CA MET A 64 -3.95 -4.54 -4.29
C MET A 64 -5.17 -4.58 -3.36
N GLN A 65 -5.27 -3.68 -2.38
CA GLN A 65 -6.44 -3.58 -1.52
C GLN A 65 -7.71 -3.21 -2.29
N ALA A 66 -7.63 -2.24 -3.19
CA ALA A 66 -8.74 -1.83 -4.03
C ALA A 66 -9.21 -2.97 -4.96
N GLN A 67 -8.28 -3.72 -5.55
CA GLN A 67 -8.58 -4.88 -6.38
C GLN A 67 -9.20 -6.02 -5.56
N TYR A 68 -8.63 -6.32 -4.39
CA TYR A 68 -9.09 -7.38 -3.50
C TYR A 68 -10.54 -7.14 -3.04
N GLN A 69 -10.82 -5.92 -2.59
CA GLN A 69 -12.15 -5.50 -2.14
C GLN A 69 -13.13 -5.24 -3.30
N LYS A 70 -12.64 -5.31 -4.56
CA LYS A 70 -13.40 -5.03 -5.79
C LYS A 70 -14.04 -3.64 -5.76
N LYS A 71 -13.24 -2.64 -5.38
CA LYS A 71 -13.62 -1.23 -5.19
C LYS A 71 -13.02 -0.35 -6.28
N PRO A 72 -13.66 -0.22 -7.46
CA PRO A 72 -13.14 0.63 -8.54
C PRO A 72 -13.02 2.10 -8.13
N GLU A 73 -13.86 2.58 -7.21
CA GLU A 73 -13.77 3.93 -6.66
C GLU A 73 -12.44 4.20 -5.91
N TRP A 74 -11.86 3.17 -5.29
CA TRP A 74 -10.57 3.29 -4.60
C TRP A 74 -9.42 3.31 -5.60
N VAL A 75 -9.52 2.56 -6.69
CA VAL A 75 -8.56 2.61 -7.81
C VAL A 75 -8.48 4.02 -8.39
N GLU A 76 -9.63 4.64 -8.65
CA GLU A 76 -9.67 6.01 -9.16
C GLU A 76 -9.13 7.02 -8.14
N MET A 77 -9.43 6.85 -6.85
CA MET A 77 -8.87 7.70 -5.79
C MET A 77 -7.33 7.65 -5.76
N ILE A 78 -6.73 6.47 -5.93
CA ILE A 78 -5.26 6.31 -5.99
C ILE A 78 -4.70 7.10 -7.16
N LYS A 79 -5.28 6.93 -8.36
CA LYS A 79 -4.83 7.64 -9.57
C LYS A 79 -4.92 9.16 -9.40
N GLU A 80 -6.03 9.66 -8.86
CA GLU A 80 -6.22 11.08 -8.58
C GLU A 80 -5.16 11.60 -7.60
N VAL A 81 -4.94 10.91 -6.48
CA VAL A 81 -3.98 11.34 -5.45
C VAL A 81 -2.54 11.35 -5.98
N VAL A 82 -2.16 10.36 -6.78
CA VAL A 82 -0.85 10.32 -7.41
C VAL A 82 -0.71 11.49 -8.39
N PHE A 83 -1.68 11.69 -9.29
CA PHE A 83 -1.64 12.77 -10.26
C PHE A 83 -1.64 14.16 -9.60
N GLU A 84 -2.51 14.41 -8.61
CA GLU A 84 -2.57 15.68 -7.88
C GLU A 84 -1.27 15.99 -7.13
N THR A 85 -0.55 14.95 -6.67
CA THR A 85 0.67 15.12 -5.88
C THR A 85 1.93 15.22 -6.73
N THR A 86 2.02 14.47 -7.82
CA THR A 86 3.25 14.37 -8.63
C THR A 86 3.12 14.98 -10.02
N GLY A 87 1.90 15.24 -10.49
CA GLY A 87 1.62 15.61 -11.89
C GLY A 87 1.77 14.47 -12.88
N CYS A 88 2.00 13.23 -12.41
CA CYS A 88 2.27 12.08 -13.26
C CYS A 88 1.07 11.13 -13.34
N GLU A 89 0.89 10.51 -14.50
CA GLU A 89 -0.09 9.43 -14.69
C GLU A 89 0.40 8.15 -13.99
N LEU A 90 -0.47 7.50 -13.23
CA LEU A 90 -0.17 6.21 -12.61
C LEU A 90 -0.47 5.07 -13.58
N ILE A 91 0.57 4.31 -13.93
CA ILE A 91 0.47 3.05 -14.66
C ILE A 91 0.72 1.92 -13.66
N CYS A 92 -0.35 1.31 -13.17
CA CYS A 92 -0.28 0.16 -12.28
C CYS A 92 -0.78 -1.08 -13.00
N SER A 93 0.06 -2.11 -13.07
CA SER A 93 -0.26 -3.38 -13.74
C SER A 93 -0.17 -4.56 -12.79
N ILE A 94 -0.58 -4.37 -11.52
CA ILE A 94 -0.60 -5.44 -10.52
C ILE A 94 -1.94 -6.18 -10.56
N ASP A 95 -1.88 -7.46 -10.88
CA ASP A 95 -2.90 -8.49 -10.73
C ASP A 95 -2.70 -9.33 -9.44
N ILE A 96 -3.80 -9.77 -8.83
CA ILE A 96 -3.74 -10.65 -7.65
C ILE A 96 -3.88 -12.09 -8.13
N THR A 97 -2.84 -12.91 -7.99
CA THR A 97 -2.90 -14.34 -8.29
C THR A 97 -2.79 -15.17 -7.00
N ARG A 98 -3.70 -16.14 -6.84
CA ARG A 98 -3.78 -17.00 -5.64
C ARG A 98 -2.83 -18.20 -5.69
N ASP A 99 -2.36 -18.57 -6.88
CA ASP A 99 -1.48 -19.71 -7.13
C ASP A 99 -0.21 -19.23 -7.85
N GLY A 100 0.92 -19.14 -7.14
CA GLY A 100 2.24 -18.89 -7.75
C GLY A 100 2.61 -17.43 -7.96
N TYR A 101 2.85 -16.74 -6.84
CA TYR A 101 3.71 -15.56 -6.61
C TYR A 101 4.05 -14.64 -7.80
N ILE A 102 3.32 -13.53 -7.88
CA ILE A 102 3.91 -12.25 -8.35
C ILE A 102 3.51 -11.12 -7.39
N SER A 103 2.24 -11.06 -6.96
CA SER A 103 1.82 -10.19 -5.86
C SER A 103 0.67 -10.81 -5.06
N CYS A 104 0.83 -10.91 -3.75
CA CYS A 104 -0.14 -11.50 -2.82
C CYS A 104 -0.45 -10.50 -1.70
N ILE A 105 -1.73 -10.41 -1.33
CA ILE A 105 -2.19 -9.79 -0.09
C ILE A 105 -3.02 -10.84 0.65
N ASP A 106 -2.66 -11.11 1.90
CA ASP A 106 -3.41 -12.06 2.69
C ASP A 106 -4.83 -11.53 2.97
N HIS A 107 -5.82 -12.43 3.02
CA HIS A 107 -7.25 -12.07 3.24
C HIS A 107 -7.46 -11.25 4.52
N GLN A 108 -6.53 -11.35 5.47
CA GLN A 108 -6.59 -10.68 6.75
C GLN A 108 -5.81 -9.37 6.78
N SER A 109 -4.78 -9.21 5.96
CA SER A 109 -4.23 -7.88 5.66
C SER A 109 -5.22 -7.02 4.89
N ALA A 110 -6.24 -7.65 4.29
CA ALA A 110 -7.10 -7.03 3.31
C ALA A 110 -8.25 -6.15 3.84
N GLU A 111 -8.37 -5.94 5.15
CA GLU A 111 -9.58 -5.35 5.74
C GLU A 111 -9.35 -3.99 6.41
N GLU A 112 -8.86 -2.97 5.68
CA GLU A 112 -8.89 -1.59 6.17
C GLU A 112 -9.22 -0.56 5.08
N ASP A 113 -10.44 -0.01 5.15
CA ASP A 113 -10.90 1.14 4.36
C ASP A 113 -10.23 2.47 4.78
N LYS A 114 -9.37 2.44 5.80
CA LYS A 114 -8.89 3.63 6.51
C LYS A 114 -8.08 4.56 5.65
N MET A 115 -7.17 4.03 4.82
CA MET A 115 -6.42 4.85 3.88
C MET A 115 -7.31 5.46 2.79
N PHE A 116 -8.44 4.82 2.49
CA PHE A 116 -9.43 5.28 1.51
C PHE A 116 -10.53 6.18 2.08
N LYS A 117 -10.47 6.56 3.37
CA LYS A 117 -11.44 7.47 3.99
C LYS A 117 -11.49 8.85 3.32
N SER A 118 -10.36 9.32 2.77
CA SER A 118 -10.28 10.56 2.00
C SER A 118 -8.99 10.64 1.18
N LYS A 119 -8.96 11.52 0.17
CA LYS A 119 -7.76 11.81 -0.62
C LYS A 119 -6.59 12.31 0.22
N ASP A 120 -6.85 13.13 1.24
CA ASP A 120 -5.79 13.63 2.13
C ASP A 120 -5.16 12.52 2.98
N ILE A 121 -5.97 11.56 3.44
CA ILE A 121 -5.48 10.41 4.20
C ILE A 121 -4.68 9.49 3.27
N LEU A 122 -5.19 9.21 2.06
CA LEU A 122 -4.47 8.40 1.08
C LEU A 122 -3.16 9.04 0.65
N LYS A 123 -3.14 10.36 0.45
CA LYS A 123 -1.94 11.13 0.15
C LYS A 123 -0.92 11.04 1.28
N SER A 124 -1.38 11.18 2.52
CA SER A 124 -0.52 11.05 3.69
C SER A 124 0.03 9.62 3.80
N PHE A 125 -0.80 8.61 3.55
CA PHE A 125 -0.37 7.22 3.52
C PHE A 125 0.72 6.99 2.46
N ILE A 126 0.49 7.37 1.20
CA ILE A 126 1.44 7.08 0.11
C ILE A 126 2.74 7.89 0.22
N PHE A 127 2.63 9.17 0.57
CA PHE A 127 3.73 10.10 0.39
C PHE A 127 4.34 10.59 1.71
N ASP A 128 3.71 10.48 2.88
CA ASP A 128 4.37 10.93 4.11
C ASP A 128 5.54 10.00 4.46
N LYS A 129 6.71 10.58 4.75
CA LYS A 129 7.94 9.86 5.13
C LYS A 129 7.79 8.97 6.36
N ASP A 130 6.82 9.26 7.22
CA ASP A 130 6.54 8.48 8.41
C ASP A 130 5.49 7.38 8.18
N SER A 131 4.94 7.26 6.96
CA SER A 131 4.00 6.22 6.61
C SER A 131 4.73 4.94 6.21
N TYR A 132 4.22 3.81 6.68
CA TYR A 132 4.73 2.50 6.31
C TYR A 132 3.67 1.43 6.51
N VAL A 133 3.87 0.31 5.84
CA VAL A 133 3.15 -0.94 6.01
C VAL A 133 4.15 -1.94 6.61
N GLU A 134 3.79 -2.54 7.74
CA GLU A 134 4.59 -3.57 8.41
C GLU A 134 3.78 -4.86 8.43
N MET A 135 4.27 -5.86 7.70
CA MET A 135 3.81 -7.24 7.79
C MET A 135 4.64 -7.92 8.86
N SER A 136 3.98 -8.68 9.74
CA SER A 136 4.59 -9.45 10.81
C SER A 136 3.87 -10.79 10.91
N ASN A 137 4.58 -11.80 11.38
CA ASN A 137 4.04 -13.14 11.60
C ASN A 137 4.53 -13.62 12.97
N ASP A 138 3.59 -13.98 13.82
CA ASP A 138 3.83 -14.34 15.22
C ASP A 138 4.47 -15.75 15.36
N ASN A 139 4.63 -16.51 14.27
CA ASN A 139 5.30 -17.84 14.26
C ASN A 139 6.82 -17.78 14.02
N LEU A 140 7.43 -16.60 13.90
CA LEU A 140 8.88 -16.47 13.64
C LEU A 140 9.74 -16.20 14.90
N GLU A 141 9.16 -16.28 16.10
CA GLU A 141 9.92 -16.41 17.34
C GLU A 141 10.31 -17.88 17.59
N GLU A 142 11.45 -18.31 17.03
CA GLU A 142 12.32 -19.37 17.61
C GLU A 142 13.74 -18.84 17.84
#